data_AF-A0A1N7BNV5-F1
#
_entry.id   AF-A0A1N7BNV5-F1
#
_cell.length_a   1.000
_cell.length_b   1.000
_cell.length_c   1.000
_cell.angle_alpha   90.00
_cell.angle_beta   90.00
_cell.angle_gamma   90.00
#
_symmetry.space_group_name_H-M   'P 1'
#
loop_
_entity.id
_entity.type
_entity.pdbx_description
1 polymer ?
#
loop_
_entity_poly.entity_id
_entity_poly.type
_entity_poly.pdbx_seq_one_letter_code
_entity_poly.pdbx_strand_id
1 'polypeptide(L)' 'QLGRSLLVALTPEAQAQDAAFMQAKVATARFCAEHILTKAPGLRDSIVDGAESVSALAIDSY' A
#
# COMPACT_ATOMS: atom_id res chain seq x y z
N GLN A 1 0.43 5.41 -7.69
CA GLN A 1 -0.28 5.50 -8.99
C GLN A 1 -1.55 4.65 -9.08
N LEU A 2 -1.68 3.55 -8.34
CA LEU A 2 -2.85 2.65 -8.43
C LEU A 2 -4.20 3.33 -8.12
N GLY A 3 -4.26 4.26 -7.17
CA GLY A 3 -5.51 5.00 -6.90
C GLY A 3 -5.99 5.83 -8.10
N ARG A 4 -5.08 6.49 -8.83
CA ARG A 4 -5.44 7.21 -10.07
C ARG A 4 -5.85 6.23 -11.18
N SER A 5 -5.16 5.10 -11.28
CA SER A 5 -5.52 4.05 -12.24
C SER A 5 -6.90 3.46 -11.96
N LEU A 6 -7.31 3.35 -10.69
CA LEU A 6 -8.65 2.91 -10.29
C LEU A 6 -9.72 3.90 -10.77
N LEU A 7 -9.50 5.20 -10.62
CA LEU A 7 -10.46 6.22 -11.08
C LEU A 7 -10.72 6.13 -12.59
N VAL A 8 -9.67 5.96 -13.39
CA VAL A 8 -9.80 5.76 -14.84
C VAL A 8 -10.49 4.43 -15.15
N ALA A 9 -10.14 3.36 -14.44
CA ALA A 9 -10.73 2.05 -14.67
C ALA A 9 -12.24 2.02 -14.38
N LEU A 10 -12.77 2.91 -13.54
CA LEU A 10 -14.19 2.96 -13.22
C LEU A 10 -15.03 3.76 -14.22
N THR A 11 -14.43 4.43 -15.22
CA THR A 11 -15.21 5.21 -16.18
C THR A 11 -15.91 4.30 -17.20
N PRO A 12 -17.09 4.69 -17.72
CA PRO A 12 -17.81 3.92 -18.72
C PRO A 12 -17.01 3.70 -20.00
N GLU A 13 -16.24 4.70 -20.44
CA GLU A 13 -15.43 4.64 -21.66
C GLU A 13 -14.32 3.59 -21.52
N ALA A 14 -13.63 3.56 -20.38
CA ALA A 14 -12.58 2.59 -20.11
C ALA A 14 -13.14 1.17 -20.01
N GLN A 15 -14.31 1.01 -19.37
CA GLN A 15 -15.00 -0.28 -19.27
C GLN A 15 -15.47 -0.79 -20.63
N ALA A 16 -15.95 0.11 -21.51
CA ALA A 16 -16.35 -0.25 -22.87
C ALA A 16 -15.16 -0.64 -23.76
N GLN A 17 -13.95 -0.12 -23.47
CA GLN A 17 -12.73 -0.45 -24.21
C GLN A 17 -12.23 -1.88 -23.90
N ASP A 18 -12.10 -2.23 -22.62
CA ASP A 18 -11.67 -3.56 -22.16
C ASP A 18 -12.08 -3.78 -20.69
N ALA A 19 -13.28 -4.32 -20.49
CA ALA A 19 -13.83 -4.55 -19.16
C ALA A 19 -12.97 -5.51 -18.32
N ALA A 20 -12.40 -6.56 -18.92
CA ALA A 20 -11.61 -7.54 -18.18
C ALA A 20 -10.32 -6.92 -17.64
N PHE A 21 -9.64 -6.12 -18.47
CA PHE A 21 -8.44 -5.39 -18.04
C PHE A 21 -8.76 -4.32 -16.98
N MET A 22 -9.88 -3.59 -17.11
CA MET A 22 -10.28 -2.62 -16.09
C MET A 22 -10.64 -3.29 -14.76
N GLN A 23 -11.28 -4.46 -14.77
CA GLN A 23 -11.52 -5.23 -13.54
C GLN A 23 -10.20 -5.67 -12.87
N ALA A 24 -9.20 -6.07 -13.64
CA ALA A 24 -7.87 -6.39 -13.10
C ALA A 24 -7.22 -5.18 -12.42
N LYS A 25 -7.36 -3.96 -12.98
CA LYS A 25 -6.90 -2.71 -12.36
C LYS A 25 -7.61 -2.45 -11.03
N VAL A 26 -8.92 -2.64 -10.99
CA VAL A 26 -9.72 -2.47 -9.77
C VAL A 26 -9.25 -3.43 -8.68
N ALA A 27 -9.16 -4.72 -8.98
CA ALA A 27 -8.71 -5.75 -8.04
C ALA A 27 -7.31 -5.45 -7.50
N THR A 28 -6.38 -5.07 -8.37
CA THR A 28 -4.99 -4.75 -7.99
C THR A 28 -4.93 -3.52 -7.08
N ALA A 29 -5.68 -2.47 -7.40
CA ALA A 29 -5.70 -1.25 -6.59
C ALA A 29 -6.29 -1.51 -5.19
N ARG A 30 -7.36 -2.31 -5.09
CA ARG A 30 -7.96 -2.72 -3.81
C ARG A 30 -7.00 -3.55 -2.97
N PHE A 31 -6.36 -4.57 -3.57
CA PHE A 31 -5.37 -5.38 -2.86
C PHE A 31 -4.25 -4.51 -2.26
N CYS A 32 -3.71 -3.58 -3.04
CA CYS A 32 -2.69 -2.65 -2.55
C CYS A 32 -3.20 -1.81 -1.37
N ALA A 33 -4.42 -1.29 -1.44
CA ALA A 33 -5.03 -0.50 -0.37
C ALA A 33 -5.23 -1.31 0.91
N GLU A 34 -5.75 -2.53 0.79
CA GLU A 34 -6.12 -3.38 1.92
C GLU A 34 -4.92 -4.09 2.58
N HIS A 35 -3.90 -4.47 1.80
CA HIS A 35 -2.84 -5.36 2.27
C HIS A 35 -1.45 -4.72 2.32
N ILE A 36 -1.19 -3.70 1.50
CA ILE A 36 0.13 -3.06 1.42
C ILE A 36 0.10 -1.73 2.16
N LEU A 37 -0.84 -0.83 1.84
CA LEU A 37 -0.91 0.50 2.45
C LEU A 37 -1.30 0.46 3.93
N THR A 38 -2.04 -0.56 4.38
CA THR A 38 -2.36 -0.78 5.80
C THR A 38 -1.13 -0.96 6.69
N LYS A 39 0.02 -1.31 6.11
CA LYS A 39 1.30 -1.44 6.85
C LYS A 39 1.97 -0.10 7.13
N ALA A 40 1.63 0.96 6.38
CA ALA A 40 2.33 2.24 6.46
C ALA A 40 2.27 2.89 7.86
N PRO A 41 1.14 2.89 8.60
CA PRO A 41 1.11 3.41 9.96
C PRO A 41 2.04 2.67 10.91
N GLY A 42 2.05 1.33 10.89
CA GLY A 42 2.91 0.53 11.76
C GLY A 42 4.41 0.70 11.46
N LEU A 43 4.77 0.88 10.18
CA LEU A 43 6.13 1.24 9.78
C LEU A 43 6.50 2.65 10.27
N ARG A 44 5.58 3.62 10.18
CA ARG A 44 5.77 4.98 10.72
C ARG A 44 6.05 4.92 12.22
N ASP A 45 5.21 4.23 12.98
CA ASP A 45 5.35 4.10 14.44
C ASP A 45 6.70 3.45 14.79
N SER A 46 7.09 2.39 14.07
CA SER A 46 8.39 1.73 14.29
C SER A 46 9.58 2.66 14.05
N ILE A 47 9.48 3.60 13.10
CA ILE A 47 10.53 4.59 12.82
C ILE A 47 10.54 5.70 13.88
N VAL A 48 9.38 6.21 14.28
CA VAL A 48 9.27 7.35 15.19
C VAL A 48 9.54 6.93 16.64
N ASP A 49 8.97 5.81 17.07
CA ASP A 49 8.93 5.38 18.47
C ASP A 49 9.85 4.17 18.76
N GLY A 50 10.30 3.44 17.74
CA GLY A 50 11.08 2.21 17.92
C GLY A 50 12.56 2.41 18.27
N ALA A 51 13.09 3.63 18.14
CA ALA A 51 14.53 3.92 18.30
C ALA A 51 15.04 3.67 19.72
N GLU A 52 14.20 3.89 20.74
CA GLU A 52 14.59 3.68 22.15
C GLU A 52 14.89 2.21 22.44
N SER A 53 14.08 1.29 21.90
CA SER A 53 14.24 -0.15 22.12
C SER A 53 15.56 -0.71 21.56
N VAL A 54 16.02 -0.19 20.42
CA VAL A 54 17.30 -0.59 19.80
C VAL A 54 18.48 0.10 20.48
N SER A 55 18.30 1.35 20.93
CA SER A 55 19.34 2.12 21.62
C SER A 55 19.58 1.66 23.06
N ALA A 56 18.63 0.93 23.66
CA ALA A 56 18.75 0.36 25.00
C ALA A 56 19.63 -0.91 25.07
N LEU A 57 19.99 -1.50 23.93
CA LEU A 57 20.88 -2.67 23.88
C LEU A 57 22.34 -2.21 24.07
N ALA A 58 23.06 -2.87 24.99
CA ALA A 58 24.49 -2.60 25.18
C ALA A 58 25.28 -2.98 23.92
N ILE A 59 26.38 -2.27 23.64
CA ILE A 59 27.14 -2.44 22.39
C ILE A 59 27.73 -3.85 22.21
N ASP A 60 27.91 -4.60 23.29
CA ASP A 60 28.47 -5.94 23.25
C ASP A 60 27.39 -7.05 23.18
N SER A 61 26.13 -6.71 22.91
CA SER A 61 24.98 -7.64 22.96
C SER A 61 24.65 -8.32 21.62
N TYR A 62 25.41 -8.07 20.55
CA TYR A 62 25.15 -8.49 19.17
C TYR A 62 26.42 -9.00 18.50
#